data_AF-A0A7X7JUL7-F1
#
_entry.id   AF-A0A7X7JUL7-F1
#
_cell.length_a   1.000
_cell.length_b   1.000
_cell.length_c   1.000
_cell.angle_alpha   90.00
_cell.angle_beta   90.00
_cell.angle_gamma   90.00
#
_symmetry.space_group_name_H-M   'P 1'
#
loop_
_entity.id
_entity.type
_entity.pdbx_description
1 polymer ?
#
loop_
_entity_poly.entity_id
_entity_poly.type
_entity_poly.pdbx_seq_one_letter_code
_entity_poly.pdbx_strand_id
1 'polypeptide(L)' 'MRVLAVIALALWLAALPALPTRADDALRLEPPVQGAVLRGFEIGPTKYAPGHRGVDLRASPGGQVRAAAEG' A
#
# COMPACT_ATOMS: atom_id res chain seq x y z
N MET A 1 -36.45 2.20 -32.32
CA MET A 1 -36.12 1.21 -31.25
C MET A 1 -34.62 0.94 -31.13
N ARG A 2 -33.89 0.65 -32.23
CA ARG A 2 -32.43 0.40 -32.20
C ARG A 2 -31.60 1.54 -31.56
N VAL A 3 -31.85 2.79 -31.96
CA VAL A 3 -31.12 3.96 -31.43
C VAL A 3 -31.35 4.16 -29.93
N LEU A 4 -32.60 3.96 -29.46
CA LEU A 4 -32.94 4.03 -28.04
C LEU A 4 -32.25 2.94 -27.22
N ALA A 5 -32.13 1.72 -27.77
CA ALA A 5 -31.41 0.63 -27.12
C ALA A 5 -29.90 0.93 -27.01
N VAL A 6 -29.31 1.52 -28.04
CA VAL A 6 -27.89 1.94 -28.02
C VAL A 6 -27.66 3.06 -26.99
N ILE A 7 -28.55 4.05 -26.92
CA ILE A 7 -28.46 5.12 -25.93
C ILE A 7 -28.62 4.56 -24.51
N ALA A 8 -29.59 3.68 -24.29
CA ALA A 8 -29.79 3.04 -22.98
C ALA A 8 -28.57 2.21 -22.56
N LEU A 9 -27.98 1.44 -23.48
CA LEU A 9 -26.78 0.66 -23.21
C LEU A 9 -25.56 1.56 -22.93
N ALA A 10 -25.37 2.63 -23.69
CA ALA A 10 -24.29 3.59 -23.46
C ALA A 10 -24.42 4.27 -22.10
N LEU A 11 -25.63 4.67 -21.70
CA LEU A 11 -25.91 5.24 -20.38
C LEU A 11 -25.67 4.23 -19.26
N TRP A 12 -26.06 2.97 -19.47
CA TRP A 12 -25.83 1.89 -18.50
C TRP A 12 -24.34 1.58 -18.33
N LEU A 13 -23.57 1.52 -19.43
CA LEU A 13 -22.12 1.33 -19.39
C LEU A 13 -21.39 2.52 -18.77
N ALA A 14 -21.85 3.75 -19.04
CA ALA A 14 -21.29 4.96 -18.45
C ALA A 14 -21.58 5.09 -16.94
N ALA A 15 -22.56 4.35 -16.41
CA ALA A 15 -22.85 4.28 -14.99
C ALA A 15 -22.04 3.21 -14.23
N LEU A 16 -21.35 2.30 -14.93
CA LEU A 16 -20.50 1.26 -14.31
C LEU A 16 -19.24 1.76 -13.57
N PRO A 17 -18.54 2.85 -13.96
CA PRO A 17 -17.28 3.24 -13.32
C PRO A 17 -17.46 4.07 -12.03
N ALA A 18 -18.69 4.18 -11.50
CA ALA A 18 -18.98 4.99 -10.31
C ALA A 18 -19.28 4.15 -9.05
N LEU A 19 -18.94 2.85 -9.04
CA LEU A 19 -18.90 2.12 -7.79
C LEU A 19 -17.83 2.75 -6.90
N PRO A 20 -18.16 3.26 -5.70
CA PRO A 20 -17.16 3.74 -4.78
C PRO A 20 -16.25 2.56 -4.43
N THR A 21 -15.04 2.57 -4.97
CA THR A 21 -14.00 1.66 -4.49
C THR A 21 -13.67 2.13 -3.09
N ARG A 22 -13.96 1.29 -2.11
CA ARG A 22 -13.43 1.49 -0.76
C ARG A 22 -11.92 1.36 -0.92
N ALA A 23 -11.19 2.46 -0.76
CA ALA A 23 -9.79 2.35 -0.43
C ALA A 23 -9.77 1.56 0.89
N ASP A 24 -9.24 0.35 0.87
CA ASP A 24 -8.88 -0.32 2.12
C ASP A 24 -8.04 0.68 2.93
N ASP A 25 -8.29 0.72 4.23
CA ASP A 25 -7.62 1.65 5.15
C ASP A 25 -6.14 1.74 4.76
N ALA A 26 -5.63 2.97 4.57
CA ALA A 26 -4.26 3.21 4.13
C ALA A 26 -3.30 2.23 4.82
N LEU A 27 -2.55 1.44 4.03
CA LEU A 27 -1.70 0.33 4.50
C LEU A 27 -1.15 0.58 5.90
N ARG A 28 -1.71 -0.10 6.89
CA ARG A 28 -1.25 0.00 8.28
C ARG A 28 -0.19 -1.06 8.52
N LEU A 29 1.01 -0.60 8.83
CA LEU A 29 2.14 -1.46 9.14
C LEU A 29 2.31 -1.52 10.65
N GLU A 30 2.30 -2.73 11.20
CA GLU A 30 2.77 -3.00 12.54
C GLU A 30 4.28 -3.31 12.52
N PRO A 31 5.06 -2.86 13.51
CA PRO A 31 6.46 -3.21 13.60
C PRO A 31 6.66 -4.74 13.64
N PRO A 32 7.56 -5.31 12.82
CA PRO A 32 7.77 -6.76 12.76
C PRO A 32 8.40 -7.33 14.04
N VAL A 33 8.96 -6.46 14.89
CA VAL A 33 9.47 -6.75 16.24
C VAL A 33 9.07 -5.62 17.19
N GLN A 34 8.87 -5.93 18.48
CA GLN A 34 8.66 -4.91 19.51
C GLN A 34 10.00 -4.33 19.98
N GLY A 35 10.51 -3.36 19.22
CA GLY A 35 11.80 -2.75 19.49
C GLY A 35 11.94 -1.33 18.97
N ALA A 36 12.82 -0.57 19.60
CA ALA A 36 13.12 0.80 19.19
C ALA A 36 13.83 0.84 17.83
N VAL A 37 13.57 1.90 17.07
CA VAL A 37 14.34 2.22 15.86
C VAL A 37 15.76 2.60 16.27
N LEU A 38 16.74 1.88 15.74
CA LEU A 38 18.18 2.16 15.90
C LEU A 38 18.72 2.99 14.74
N ARG A 39 18.18 2.80 13.53
CA ARG A 39 18.51 3.58 12.34
C ARG A 39 17.29 3.73 11.44
N GLY A 40 16.97 4.97 11.09
CA GLY A 40 15.88 5.31 10.19
C GLY A 40 16.25 5.16 8.72
N PHE A 41 15.23 5.22 7.86
CA PHE A 41 15.38 5.26 6.41
C PHE A 41 16.12 6.54 5.97
N GLU A 42 17.04 6.39 5.02
CA GLU A 42 17.90 7.46 4.54
C GLU A 42 18.11 7.32 3.03
N ILE A 43 17.96 8.41 2.29
CA ILE A 43 18.25 8.45 0.86
C ILE A 43 19.39 9.42 0.59
N GLY A 44 20.25 9.04 -0.36
CA GLY A 44 21.20 9.97 -0.95
C GLY A 44 20.51 11.01 -1.85
N PRO A 45 21.29 11.85 -2.56
CA PRO A 45 20.79 13.00 -3.31
C PRO A 45 19.86 12.66 -4.48
N THR A 46 19.80 11.39 -4.89
CA THR A 46 18.90 10.92 -5.96
C THR A 46 18.16 9.66 -5.52
N LYS A 47 17.04 9.38 -6.19
CA LYS A 47 16.17 8.24 -5.89
C LYS A 47 16.92 6.91 -5.77
N TYR A 48 17.95 6.70 -6.58
CA TYR A 48 18.74 5.45 -6.62
C TYR A 48 20.15 5.59 -6.04
N ALA A 49 20.48 6.74 -5.45
CA ALA A 49 21.75 6.90 -4.76
C ALA A 49 21.89 5.90 -3.59
N PRO A 50 23.12 5.58 -3.17
CA PRO A 50 23.33 4.85 -1.92
C PRO A 50 22.61 5.50 -0.73
N GLY A 51 22.19 4.69 0.23
CA GLY A 51 21.45 5.14 1.41
C GLY A 51 20.93 3.96 2.23
N HIS A 52 20.29 4.23 3.35
CA HIS A 52 19.65 3.22 4.19
C HIS A 52 18.21 2.96 3.74
N ARG A 53 17.99 1.90 2.96
CA ARG A 53 16.71 1.61 2.29
C ARG A 53 15.69 0.84 3.13
N GLY A 54 15.89 0.84 4.44
CA GLY A 54 15.02 0.20 5.42
C GLY A 54 15.13 0.89 6.76
N VAL A 55 14.68 0.22 7.81
CA VAL A 55 14.76 0.67 9.19
C VAL A 55 15.38 -0.45 10.01
N ASP A 56 16.36 -0.11 10.84
CA ASP A 56 16.95 -1.05 11.80
C ASP A 56 16.16 -0.96 13.10
N LEU A 57 15.60 -2.10 13.53
CA LEU A 57 14.88 -2.22 14.80
C LEU A 57 15.72 -3.03 15.77
N ARG A 58 15.74 -2.61 17.05
CA ARG A 58 16.32 -3.41 18.12
C ARG A 58 15.55 -4.72 18.26
N ALA A 59 16.25 -5.85 18.25
CA ALA A 59 15.67 -7.17 18.48
C ALA A 59 16.60 -8.04 19.35
N SER A 60 16.04 -9.06 19.97
CA SER A 60 16.80 -10.08 20.69
C SER A 60 17.27 -11.18 19.72
N PRO A 61 18.49 -11.75 19.89
CA PRO A 61 18.91 -12.91 19.11
C PRO A 61 17.92 -14.07 19.24
N GLY A 62 17.51 -14.64 18.10
CA GLY A 62 16.49 -15.71 18.05
C GLY A 62 15.05 -15.24 18.32
N GLY A 63 14.83 -13.93 18.52
CA GLY A 63 13.49 -13.36 18.71
C GLY A 63 12.61 -13.53 17.47
N GLN A 64 11.30 -13.66 17.69
CA GLN A 64 10.33 -13.84 16.61
C GLN A 64 10.14 -12.55 15.79
N VAL A 65 10.17 -12.70 14.47
CA VAL A 65 9.83 -11.65 13.51
C VAL A 65 8.48 -11.97 12.90
N ARG A 66 7.57 -10.99 12.87
CA ARG A 66 6.20 -11.14 12.35
C ARG A 66 6.01 -10.32 11.07
N ALA A 67 5.03 -10.69 10.27
CA ALA A 67 4.61 -9.88 9.13
C ALA A 67 4.09 -8.52 9.63
N ALA A 68 4.43 -7.45 8.92
CA ALA A 68 4.01 -6.10 9.26
C ALA A 68 2.54 -5.82 8.89
N ALA A 69 2.01 -6.57 7.92
CA ALA A 69 0.63 -6.54 7.46
C ALA A 69 0.31 -7.87 6.76
N GLU A 70 -0.95 -8.08 6.38
CA GLU A 70 -1.36 -9.19 5.52
C GLU A 70 -0.75 -9.07 4.11
N GLY A 71 -0.50 -10.22 3.46
CA GLY A 71 0.09 -10.30 2.12
C GLY A 71 0.48 -11.72 1.72
#